data_AF-A0A6C0LL15-F1
#
_entry.id   AF-A0A6C0LL15-F1
#
_cell.length_a   1.000
_cell.length_b   1.000
_cell.length_c   1.000
_cell.angle_alpha   90.00
_cell.angle_beta   90.00
_cell.angle_gamma   90.00
#
_symmetry.space_group_name_H-M   'P 1'
#
loop_
_entity.id
_entity.type
_entity.pdbx_description
1 polymer ?
#
loop_
_entity_poly.entity_id
_entity_poly.type
_entity_poly.pdbx_seq_one_letter_code
_entity_poly.pdbx_strand_id
1 'polypeptide(L)'
;MSDEESEGYDTSSTTASNTTGTTNQTSKLLNLFELECDLEEMTETMESLTKHFNHIDDHMKTIEKPIIELALEQFRDPNFLESSPFRNETFAVKPPGLPNIDLTKRYPYKDIVQAVRNYIFAEKLVSPTGAISVNRPLSLLFEIPEGETTFLKLLVRLRKVLV
;
A
#
# COMPACT_ATOMS: atom_id res chain seq x y z
N MET A 1 -15.71 -68.96 57.52
CA MET A 1 -17.10 -69.39 57.28
C MET A 1 -17.98 -68.18 57.49
N SER A 2 -18.99 -68.11 56.65
CA SER A 2 -19.93 -67.03 56.38
C SER A 2 -20.77 -66.56 57.58
N ASP A 3 -21.34 -65.36 57.44
CA ASP A 3 -22.77 -64.98 57.61
C ASP A 3 -22.85 -63.50 58.07
N GLU A 4 -23.26 -62.54 57.20
CA GLU A 4 -24.66 -62.09 56.93
C GLU A 4 -25.34 -61.51 58.20
N GLU A 5 -25.41 -60.19 58.34
CA GLU A 5 -26.48 -59.24 57.91
C GLU A 5 -27.42 -58.86 59.08
N SER A 6 -27.62 -57.56 59.29
CA SER A 6 -28.95 -56.96 59.53
C SER A 6 -28.85 -55.45 59.68
N GLU A 7 -29.69 -54.75 58.92
CA GLU A 7 -29.82 -53.31 58.78
C GLU A 7 -30.46 -52.62 60.01
N GLY A 8 -30.19 -51.32 60.13
CA GLY A 8 -30.89 -50.41 61.03
C GLY A 8 -30.79 -48.96 60.53
N TYR A 9 -31.75 -48.57 59.68
CA TYR A 9 -32.19 -47.19 59.42
C TYR A 9 -32.61 -46.54 60.78
N ASP A 10 -32.65 -45.22 61.04
CA ASP A 10 -32.84 -44.06 60.20
C ASP A 10 -32.63 -42.74 61.00
N THR A 11 -32.36 -41.68 60.26
CA THR A 11 -32.76 -40.26 60.42
C THR A 11 -32.34 -39.36 61.63
N SER A 12 -31.43 -38.44 61.30
CA SER A 12 -31.34 -36.98 61.56
C SER A 12 -31.83 -36.33 62.87
N SER A 13 -30.93 -35.53 63.45
CA SER A 13 -31.26 -34.25 64.07
C SER A 13 -30.18 -33.21 63.75
N THR A 14 -30.61 -32.18 63.03
CA THR A 14 -29.89 -30.97 62.64
C THR A 14 -29.38 -30.18 63.83
N THR A 15 -28.17 -29.62 63.71
CA THR A 15 -27.89 -28.30 64.29
C THR A 15 -26.88 -27.58 63.41
N ALA A 16 -27.35 -26.51 62.78
CA ALA A 16 -26.58 -25.64 61.92
C ALA A 16 -25.49 -24.90 62.70
N SER A 17 -24.32 -24.76 62.11
CA SER A 17 -23.35 -23.71 62.46
C SER A 17 -22.90 -23.04 61.17
N ASN A 18 -23.48 -21.86 60.95
CA ASN A 18 -23.18 -20.91 59.88
C ASN A 18 -21.71 -20.48 59.93
N THR A 19 -20.89 -20.89 58.95
CA THR A 19 -19.67 -20.14 58.59
C THR A 19 -19.21 -20.40 57.15
N THR A 20 -20.08 -20.20 56.15
CA THR A 20 -19.64 -20.33 54.74
C THR A 20 -20.54 -19.53 53.81
N GLY A 21 -20.22 -18.26 53.59
CA GLY A 21 -21.00 -17.41 52.68
C GLY A 21 -20.26 -16.18 52.14
N THR A 22 -19.29 -15.64 52.89
CA THR A 22 -18.61 -14.40 52.51
C THR A 22 -17.36 -14.60 51.65
N THR A 23 -16.67 -15.74 51.73
CA THR A 23 -15.40 -15.98 51.01
C THR A 23 -15.55 -16.18 49.49
N ASN A 24 -16.72 -16.62 49.01
CA ASN A 24 -16.96 -16.86 47.57
C ASN A 24 -17.45 -15.62 46.79
N GLN A 25 -17.96 -14.59 47.47
CA GLN A 25 -18.40 -13.36 46.80
C GLN A 25 -17.26 -12.36 46.64
N THR A 26 -16.40 -12.20 47.65
CA THR A 26 -15.22 -11.34 47.58
C THR A 26 -14.19 -11.82 46.56
N SER A 27 -13.97 -13.14 46.46
CA SER A 27 -13.08 -13.73 45.45
C SER A 27 -13.60 -13.58 44.02
N LYS A 28 -14.93 -13.65 43.80
CA LYS A 28 -15.54 -13.34 42.49
C LYS A 28 -15.44 -11.85 42.14
N LEU A 29 -15.58 -10.96 43.12
CA LEU A 29 -15.43 -9.51 42.92
C LEU A 29 -13.98 -9.12 42.63
N LEU A 30 -13.01 -9.73 43.32
CA LEU A 30 -11.57 -9.56 43.02
C LEU A 30 -11.22 -10.03 41.61
N ASN A 31 -11.73 -11.19 41.20
CA ASN A 31 -11.49 -11.75 39.88
C ASN A 31 -12.15 -10.92 38.76
N LEU A 32 -13.28 -10.26 39.04
CA LEU A 32 -13.90 -9.32 38.10
C LEU A 32 -13.09 -8.02 37.99
N PHE A 33 -12.55 -7.52 39.09
CA PHE A 33 -11.72 -6.31 39.12
C PHE A 33 -10.38 -6.53 38.40
N GLU A 34 -9.75 -7.69 38.60
CA GLU A 34 -8.55 -8.09 37.85
C GLU A 34 -8.83 -8.17 36.34
N LEU A 35 -9.96 -8.77 35.95
CA LEU A 35 -10.37 -8.84 34.55
C LEU A 35 -10.63 -7.44 33.95
N GLU A 36 -11.19 -6.52 34.73
CA GLU A 36 -11.46 -5.15 34.28
C GLU A 36 -10.16 -4.37 34.07
N CYS A 37 -9.19 -4.52 34.97
CA CYS A 37 -7.83 -3.99 34.80
C CYS A 37 -7.12 -4.58 33.57
N ASP A 38 -7.20 -5.89 33.38
CA ASP A 38 -6.58 -6.57 32.22
C ASP A 38 -7.20 -6.10 30.90
N LEU A 39 -8.52 -5.89 30.87
CA LEU A 39 -9.22 -5.37 29.69
C LEU A 39 -8.85 -3.92 29.40
N GLU A 40 -8.66 -3.11 30.43
CA GLU A 40 -8.23 -1.70 30.29
C GLU A 40 -6.79 -1.63 29.75
N GLU A 41 -5.85 -2.41 30.30
CA GLU A 41 -4.48 -2.51 29.80
C GLU A 41 -4.41 -3.05 28.36
N MET A 42 -5.27 -4.03 28.03
CA MET A 42 -5.37 -4.56 26.67
C MET A 42 -5.94 -3.51 25.69
N THR A 43 -6.84 -2.64 26.15
CA THR A 43 -7.41 -1.57 25.33
C THR A 43 -6.36 -0.48 25.08
N GLU A 44 -5.62 -0.06 26.11
CA GLU A 44 -4.53 0.91 25.98
C GLU A 44 -3.40 0.42 25.05
N THR A 45 -3.02 -0.86 25.17
CA THR A 45 -2.02 -1.47 24.29
C THR A 45 -2.52 -1.55 22.85
N MET A 46 -3.80 -1.82 22.62
CA MET A 46 -4.40 -1.85 21.27
C MET A 46 -4.49 -0.45 20.64
N GLU A 47 -4.79 0.58 21.42
CA GLU A 47 -4.72 1.98 20.96
C GLU A 47 -3.29 2.40 20.61
N SER A 48 -2.32 2.00 21.43
CA SER A 48 -0.89 2.22 21.17
C SER A 48 -0.43 1.53 19.88
N LEU A 49 -0.84 0.28 19.67
CA LEU A 49 -0.56 -0.47 18.45
C LEU A 49 -1.14 0.24 17.21
N THR A 50 -2.36 0.75 17.32
CA THR A 50 -3.05 1.47 16.24
C THR A 50 -2.32 2.77 15.89
N LYS A 51 -1.84 3.53 16.90
CA LYS A 51 -1.00 4.71 16.67
C LYS A 51 0.32 4.35 15.98
N HIS A 52 0.95 3.23 16.35
CA HIS A 52 2.15 2.74 15.67
C HIS A 52 1.88 2.34 14.22
N PHE A 53 0.78 1.63 13.94
CA PHE A 53 0.43 1.28 12.55
C PHE A 53 0.18 2.53 11.69
N ASN A 54 -0.53 3.53 12.22
CA ASN A 54 -0.73 4.79 11.50
C ASN A 54 0.59 5.52 11.26
N HIS A 55 1.50 5.52 12.25
CA HIS A 55 2.82 6.11 12.09
C HIS A 55 3.66 5.39 11.03
N ILE A 56 3.60 4.05 10.98
CA ILE A 56 4.26 3.23 9.95
C ILE A 56 3.67 3.53 8.56
N ASP A 57 2.34 3.61 8.45
CA ASP A 57 1.65 3.91 7.19
C ASP A 57 2.01 5.32 6.67
N ASP A 58 2.06 6.30 7.56
CA ASP A 58 2.53 7.66 7.23
C ASP A 58 4.01 7.66 6.81
N HIS A 59 4.87 6.91 7.50
CA HIS A 59 6.27 6.77 7.13
C HIS A 59 6.45 6.08 5.77
N MET A 60 5.65 5.04 5.48
CA MET A 60 5.65 4.35 4.17
C MET A 60 5.20 5.28 3.04
N LYS A 61 4.13 6.06 3.23
CA LYS A 61 3.69 7.09 2.27
C LYS A 61 4.78 8.13 2.01
N THR A 62 5.57 8.47 3.03
CA THR A 62 6.67 9.43 2.92
C THR A 62 7.86 8.84 2.15
N ILE A 63 8.07 7.52 2.19
CA ILE A 63 9.15 6.80 1.50
C ILE A 63 8.75 6.38 0.07
N GLU A 64 7.46 6.16 -0.24
CA GLU A 64 7.01 5.86 -1.60
C GLU A 64 7.14 7.07 -2.56
N LYS A 65 6.87 8.29 -2.07
CA LYS A 65 7.01 9.52 -2.86
C LYS A 65 8.40 9.73 -3.49
N PRO A 66 9.54 9.56 -2.77
CA PRO A 66 10.86 9.77 -3.35
C PRO A 66 11.25 8.72 -4.41
N ILE A 67 10.66 7.51 -4.42
CA ILE A 67 11.03 6.48 -5.41
C ILE A 67 10.47 6.81 -6.80
N ILE A 68 9.22 7.27 -6.85
CA ILE A 68 8.55 7.69 -8.08
C ILE A 68 9.26 8.90 -8.68
N GLU A 69 9.62 9.87 -7.82
CA GLU A 69 10.38 11.05 -8.20
C GLU A 69 11.80 10.67 -8.66
N LEU A 70 12.53 9.79 -7.96
CA LEU A 70 13.86 9.33 -8.37
C LEU A 70 13.87 8.63 -9.74
N ALA A 71 12.93 7.71 -9.97
CA ALA A 71 12.88 6.93 -11.21
C ALA A 71 12.60 7.79 -12.44
N LEU A 72 11.85 8.89 -12.28
CA LEU A 72 11.54 9.84 -13.35
C LEU A 72 12.50 11.04 -13.41
N GLU A 73 13.20 11.36 -12.31
CA GLU A 73 14.26 12.36 -12.27
C GLU A 73 15.55 11.90 -12.95
N GLN A 74 15.86 10.60 -12.95
CA GLN A 74 16.96 10.07 -13.78
C GLN A 74 16.76 10.38 -15.28
N PHE A 75 15.51 10.51 -15.75
CA PHE A 75 15.21 10.95 -17.13
C PHE A 75 15.15 12.47 -17.30
N ARG A 76 15.27 13.23 -16.21
CA ARG A 76 15.49 14.68 -16.23
C ARG A 76 16.96 15.02 -16.41
N ASP A 77 17.86 14.05 -16.26
CA ASP A 77 19.29 14.25 -16.38
C ASP A 77 19.63 14.75 -17.80
N PRO A 78 20.09 16.00 -17.96
CA PRO A 78 20.53 16.53 -19.25
C PRO A 78 21.55 15.60 -19.92
N ASN A 79 22.40 14.94 -19.11
CA ASN A 79 23.43 14.03 -19.59
C ASN A 79 22.85 12.81 -20.30
N PHE A 80 21.68 12.32 -19.88
CA PHE A 80 21.03 11.17 -20.52
C PHE A 80 20.62 11.51 -21.96
N LEU A 81 20.00 12.67 -22.18
CA LEU A 81 19.62 13.11 -23.52
C LEU A 81 20.82 13.58 -24.36
N GLU A 82 21.86 14.13 -23.74
CA GLU A 82 23.11 14.47 -24.41
C GLU A 82 23.89 13.24 -24.89
N SER A 83 23.74 12.11 -24.22
CA SER A 83 24.31 10.84 -24.68
C SER A 83 23.57 10.22 -25.89
N SER A 84 22.39 10.75 -26.23
CA SER A 84 21.59 10.24 -27.34
C SER A 84 22.29 10.49 -28.70
N PRO A 85 22.30 9.51 -29.61
CA PRO A 85 22.77 9.73 -30.98
C PRO A 85 21.90 10.75 -31.72
N PHE A 86 20.69 11.03 -31.23
CA PHE A 86 19.73 11.94 -31.84
C PHE A 86 19.73 13.34 -31.21
N ARG A 87 20.72 13.67 -30.34
CA ARG A 87 20.73 14.91 -29.55
C ARG A 87 20.63 16.22 -30.37
N ASN A 88 21.16 16.21 -31.60
CA ASN A 88 21.15 17.37 -32.51
C ASN A 88 20.09 17.26 -33.60
N GLU A 89 19.34 16.15 -33.64
CA GLU A 89 18.38 15.86 -34.69
C GLU A 89 17.02 16.46 -34.37
N THR A 90 16.27 16.76 -35.44
CA THR A 90 14.90 17.26 -35.34
C THR A 90 13.95 16.34 -36.10
N PHE A 91 12.80 16.07 -35.49
CA PHE A 91 11.84 15.09 -35.98
C PHE A 91 10.44 15.70 -36.05
N ALA A 92 9.67 15.25 -37.03
CA ALA A 92 8.23 15.40 -37.03
C ALA A 92 7.59 14.22 -36.28
N VAL A 93 6.38 14.41 -35.78
CA VAL A 93 5.60 13.38 -35.09
C VAL A 93 4.51 12.86 -36.02
N LYS A 94 4.32 11.55 -36.10
CA LYS A 94 3.23 10.94 -36.89
C LYS A 94 1.87 11.19 -36.24
N PRO A 95 0.78 11.25 -37.02
CA PRO A 95 -0.58 11.21 -36.48
C PRO A 95 -0.80 9.96 -35.60
N PRO A 96 -1.54 10.04 -34.48
CA PRO A 96 -2.41 11.14 -34.03
C PRO A 96 -1.69 12.33 -33.37
N GLY A 97 -0.37 12.26 -33.18
CA GLY A 97 0.40 13.34 -32.55
C GLY A 97 0.55 13.19 -31.05
N LEU A 98 1.45 14.01 -30.50
CA LEU A 98 1.57 14.25 -29.07
C LEU A 98 0.84 15.54 -28.71
N PRO A 99 0.19 15.62 -27.54
CA PRO A 99 -0.44 16.86 -27.11
C PRO A 99 0.61 17.97 -27.01
N ASN A 100 0.23 19.17 -27.48
CA ASN A 100 1.10 20.35 -27.59
C ASN A 100 2.28 20.22 -28.58
N ILE A 101 2.30 19.21 -29.46
CA ILE A 101 3.21 19.13 -30.60
C ILE A 101 2.43 19.38 -31.90
N ASP A 102 2.92 20.33 -32.68
CA ASP A 102 2.39 20.61 -34.02
C ASP A 102 2.91 19.57 -35.01
N LEU A 103 2.00 18.81 -35.65
CA LEU A 103 2.35 17.79 -36.64
C LEU A 103 3.06 18.37 -37.88
N THR A 104 2.93 19.68 -38.14
CA THR A 104 3.53 20.35 -39.29
C THR A 104 4.96 20.82 -39.03
N LYS A 105 5.42 20.78 -37.78
CA LYS A 105 6.74 21.29 -37.37
C LYS A 105 7.66 20.15 -36.96
N ARG A 106 8.96 20.40 -37.13
CA ARG A 106 10.02 19.55 -36.59
C ARG A 106 10.48 20.08 -35.25
N TYR A 107 10.66 19.18 -34.30
CA TYR A 107 11.09 19.48 -32.95
C TYR A 107 12.39 18.74 -32.62
N PRO A 108 13.30 19.36 -31.86
CA PRO A 108 14.44 18.66 -31.28
C PRO A 108 14.02 17.42 -30.50
N TYR A 109 14.83 16.36 -30.54
CA TYR A 109 14.56 15.12 -29.80
C TYR A 109 14.22 15.38 -28.32
N LYS A 110 14.95 16.27 -27.65
CA LYS A 110 14.72 16.66 -26.25
C LYS A 110 13.32 17.22 -25.99
N ASP A 111 12.78 18.00 -26.92
CA ASP A 111 11.49 18.67 -26.74
C ASP A 111 10.35 17.67 -26.92
N ILE A 112 10.52 16.70 -27.82
CA ILE A 112 9.57 15.59 -28.01
C ILE A 112 9.54 14.70 -26.77
N VAL A 113 10.72 14.34 -26.24
CA VAL A 113 10.82 13.56 -24.99
C VAL A 113 10.17 14.31 -23.84
N GLN A 114 10.37 15.63 -23.75
CA GLN A 114 9.73 16.46 -22.74
C GLN A 114 8.20 16.49 -22.88
N ALA A 115 7.67 16.56 -24.11
CA ALA A 115 6.23 16.52 -24.35
C ALA A 115 5.60 15.18 -23.92
N VAL A 116 6.25 14.05 -24.23
CA VAL A 116 5.82 12.72 -23.78
C VAL A 116 5.77 12.64 -22.26
N ARG A 117 6.81 13.15 -21.60
CA ARG A 117 6.88 13.20 -20.14
C ARG A 117 5.78 14.07 -19.52
N ASN A 118 5.60 15.27 -20.04
CA ASN A 118 4.56 16.20 -19.57
C ASN A 118 3.17 15.58 -19.69
N TYR A 119 2.90 14.88 -20.79
CA TYR A 119 1.65 14.16 -20.96
C TYR A 119 1.43 13.07 -19.90
N ILE A 120 2.45 12.24 -19.63
CA ILE A 120 2.39 11.19 -18.60
C ILE A 120 2.05 11.77 -17.22
N PHE A 121 2.63 12.92 -16.87
CA PHE A 121 2.35 13.59 -15.60
C PHE A 121 0.97 14.26 -15.58
N ALA A 122 0.59 14.94 -16.66
CA ALA A 122 -0.70 15.61 -16.76
C ALA A 122 -1.86 14.61 -16.62
N GLU A 123 -1.72 13.44 -17.23
CA GLU A 123 -2.70 12.35 -17.19
C GLU A 123 -2.56 11.45 -15.94
N LYS A 124 -1.64 11.77 -15.02
CA LYS A 124 -1.39 11.00 -13.78
C LYS A 124 -1.19 9.49 -14.02
N LEU A 125 -0.46 9.15 -15.08
CA LEU A 125 -0.28 7.76 -15.51
C LEU A 125 0.82 7.02 -14.75
N VAL A 126 1.48 7.67 -13.80
CA VAL A 126 2.59 7.08 -13.06
C VAL A 126 2.06 6.37 -11.82
N SER A 127 2.38 5.08 -11.69
CA SER A 127 2.04 4.27 -10.51
C SER A 127 2.97 4.55 -9.33
N PRO A 128 2.61 4.12 -8.11
CA PRO A 128 3.48 4.21 -6.94
C PRO A 128 4.83 3.49 -7.10
N THR A 129 4.89 2.50 -7.99
CA THR A 129 6.09 1.73 -8.31
C THR A 129 6.97 2.39 -9.38
N GLY A 130 6.58 3.55 -9.90
CA GLY A 130 7.27 4.24 -11.00
C GLY A 130 6.99 3.64 -12.39
N ALA A 131 6.06 2.69 -12.49
CA ALA A 131 5.57 2.19 -13.77
C ALA A 131 4.60 3.20 -14.40
N ILE A 132 4.48 3.17 -15.72
CA ILE A 132 3.58 4.04 -16.48
C ILE A 132 2.42 3.20 -16.97
N SER A 133 1.21 3.57 -16.56
CA SER A 133 -0.03 3.03 -17.09
C SER A 133 -0.24 3.52 -18.52
N VAL A 134 -0.31 2.60 -19.46
CA VAL A 134 -0.53 2.89 -20.87
C VAL A 134 -2.02 3.06 -21.11
N ASN A 135 -2.47 4.31 -21.20
CA ASN A 135 -3.83 4.61 -21.63
C ASN A 135 -3.99 4.41 -23.14
N ARG A 136 -5.24 4.32 -23.61
CA ARG A 136 -5.57 4.11 -25.03
C ARG A 136 -4.86 5.07 -26.00
N PRO A 137 -4.75 6.39 -25.71
CA PRO A 137 -3.94 7.29 -26.55
C PRO A 137 -2.46 6.90 -26.65
N LEU A 138 -1.80 6.54 -25.54
CA LEU A 138 -0.40 6.09 -25.59
C LEU A 138 -0.25 4.76 -26.31
N SER A 139 -1.19 3.83 -26.09
CA SER A 139 -1.21 2.54 -26.78
C SER A 139 -1.24 2.73 -28.30
N LEU A 140 -2.11 3.61 -28.79
CA LEU A 140 -2.22 3.93 -30.20
C LEU A 140 -0.99 4.66 -30.73
N LEU A 141 -0.50 5.67 -30.00
CA LEU A 141 0.63 6.47 -30.44
C LEU A 141 1.92 5.65 -30.53
N PHE A 142 2.22 4.84 -29.50
CA PHE A 142 3.45 4.07 -29.41
C PHE A 142 3.35 2.65 -29.99
N GLU A 143 2.16 2.25 -30.46
CA GLU A 143 1.82 0.90 -30.92
C GLU A 143 2.26 -0.17 -29.90
N ILE A 144 1.82 0.00 -28.66
CA ILE A 144 2.08 -0.90 -27.53
C ILE A 144 0.75 -1.36 -26.90
N PRO A 145 0.69 -2.58 -26.33
CA PRO A 145 -0.51 -3.02 -25.63
C PRO A 145 -0.78 -2.14 -24.40
N GLU A 146 -2.06 -2.00 -24.06
CA GLU A 146 -2.49 -1.39 -22.79
C GLU A 146 -1.97 -2.24 -21.62
N GLY A 147 -1.62 -1.58 -20.51
CA GLY A 147 -1.00 -2.21 -19.35
C GLY A 147 0.08 -1.34 -18.72
N GLU A 148 1.13 -1.95 -18.19
CA GLU A 148 2.24 -1.24 -17.55
C GLU A 148 3.48 -1.19 -18.45
N THR A 149 4.12 -0.02 -18.51
CA THR A 149 5.37 0.19 -19.22
C THR A 149 6.35 1.03 -18.40
N THR A 150 7.54 1.23 -18.92
CA THR A 150 8.54 2.15 -18.34
C THR A 150 8.81 3.29 -19.32
N PHE A 151 9.31 4.41 -18.81
CA PHE A 151 9.67 5.55 -19.67
C PHE A 151 10.70 5.15 -20.73
N LEU A 152 11.71 4.35 -20.36
CA LEU A 152 12.70 3.83 -21.29
C LEU A 152 12.09 3.00 -22.42
N LYS A 153 11.09 2.15 -22.13
CA LYS A 153 10.38 1.38 -23.15
C LYS A 153 9.62 2.30 -24.12
N LEU A 154 9.03 3.39 -23.63
CA LEU A 154 8.40 4.41 -24.48
C LEU A 154 9.44 5.11 -25.38
N LEU A 155 10.59 5.48 -24.84
CA LEU A 155 11.68 6.11 -25.61
C LEU A 155 12.23 5.20 -26.72
N VAL A 156 12.39 3.91 -26.45
CA VAL A 156 12.80 2.93 -27.47
C VAL A 156 11.75 2.82 -28.60
N ARG A 157 10.47 2.98 -28.26
CA ARG A 157 9.36 2.96 -29.22
C ARG A 157 9.12 4.30 -29.92
N LEU A 158 9.71 5.38 -29.41
CA LEU A 158 9.60 6.72 -29.98
C LEU A 158 10.03 6.77 -31.45
N ARG A 159 10.98 5.92 -31.88
CA ARG A 159 11.36 5.74 -33.30
C ARG A 159 10.18 5.41 -34.24
N LYS A 160 9.11 4.79 -33.74
CA LYS A 160 7.92 4.49 -34.54
C LYS A 160 7.05 5.72 -34.76
N VAL A 161 7.10 6.64 -33.79
CA VAL A 161 6.33 7.87 -33.69
C VAL A 161 6.99 9.02 -34.47
N LEU A 162 8.31 8.99 -34.63
CA LEU A 162 9.10 10.02 -35.29
C LEU A 162 9.26 9.80 -36.81
N VAL A 163 9.39 10.90 -37.57
CA VAL A 163 9.70 10.98 -39.03
C VAL A 163 10.67 12.12 -39.32
#